data_AF-A0A0C5BFY4-F1
#
_entry.id   AF-A0A0C5BFY4-F1
#
_cell.length_a   1.000
_cell.length_b   1.000
_cell.length_c   1.000
_cell.angle_alpha   90.00
_cell.angle_beta   90.00
_cell.angle_gamma   90.00
#
_symmetry.space_group_name_H-M   'P 1'
#
loop_
_entity.id
_entity.type
_entity.pdbx_description
1 polymer ?
#
loop_
_entity_poly.entity_id
_entity_poly.type
_entity_poly.pdbx_seq_one_letter_code
_entity_poly.pdbx_strand_id
1 'polypeptide(L)' 'MKVLSTVAPVVLGLALGVVTALHEFQAGLTADIDQTGGALNPGMIGAIVTGLVSFFYGLFLLYRHYENWRNSRHA' A
#
# COMPACT_ATOMS: atom_id res chain seq x y z
N MET A 1 16.90 -9.08 -20.16
CA MET A 1 16.75 -7.61 -20.17
C MET A 1 15.30 -7.11 -20.16
N LYS A 2 14.33 -7.77 -20.83
CA LYS A 2 12.91 -7.32 -20.84
C LYS A 2 12.19 -7.36 -19.48
N VAL A 3 12.52 -8.30 -18.58
CA VAL A 3 11.88 -8.38 -17.26
C VAL A 3 12.23 -7.17 -16.37
N LEU A 4 13.46 -6.68 -16.46
CA LEU A 4 13.92 -5.53 -15.66
C LEU A 4 13.17 -4.23 -16.04
N SER A 5 12.86 -4.05 -17.34
CA SER A 5 12.13 -2.87 -17.82
C SER A 5 10.64 -2.89 -17.49
N THR A 6 10.07 -4.06 -17.17
CA THR A 6 8.66 -4.19 -16.75
C THR A 6 8.52 -4.10 -15.24
N VAL A 7 9.49 -4.64 -14.49
CA VAL A 7 9.47 -4.62 -13.01
C VAL A 7 9.83 -3.24 -12.46
N ALA A 8 10.79 -2.53 -13.05
CA ALA A 8 11.21 -1.21 -12.61
C ALA A 8 10.07 -0.17 -12.53
N PRO A 9 9.21 0.02 -13.55
CA PRO A 9 8.12 0.99 -13.49
C PRO A 9 7.02 0.57 -12.49
N VAL A 10 6.81 -0.73 -12.28
CA VAL A 10 5.86 -1.23 -11.27
C VAL A 10 6.36 -0.90 -9.87
N VAL A 11 7.63 -1.16 -9.58
CA VAL A 11 8.25 -0.83 -8.29
C VAL A 11 8.27 0.68 -8.07
N LEU A 12 8.61 1.46 -9.11
CA LEU A 12 8.61 2.92 -9.03
C LEU A 12 7.21 3.50 -8.81
N GLY A 13 6.20 2.99 -9.52
CA GLY A 13 4.81 3.41 -9.35
C GLY A 13 4.26 3.08 -7.97
N LEU A 14 4.64 1.91 -7.43
CA LEU A 14 4.26 1.49 -6.08
C LEU A 14 4.96 2.34 -5.02
N ALA A 15 6.24 2.65 -5.21
CA ALA A 15 6.99 3.55 -4.32
C ALA A 15 6.41 4.97 -4.33
N LEU A 16 6.11 5.52 -5.50
CA LEU A 16 5.49 6.84 -5.64
C LEU A 16 4.10 6.87 -4.98
N GLY A 17 3.29 5.84 -5.21
CA GLY A 17 1.96 5.71 -4.61
C GLY A 17 2.00 5.63 -3.07
N VAL A 18 3.00 4.93 -2.51
CA VAL A 18 3.22 4.88 -1.07
C VAL A 18 3.66 6.25 -0.53
N VAL A 19 4.57 6.93 -1.21
CA VAL A 19 5.07 8.25 -0.78
C VAL A 19 3.97 9.31 -0.82
N THR A 20 3.12 9.32 -1.86
CA THR A 20 1.99 10.25 -1.94
C THR A 20 0.94 9.93 -0.89
N ALA A 21 0.60 8.65 -0.70
CA ALA A 21 -0.33 8.24 0.36
C ALA A 21 0.18 8.64 1.75
N LEU A 22 1.48 8.48 2.03
CA LEU A 22 2.09 8.91 3.28
C LEU A 22 2.06 10.44 3.45
N HIS A 23 2.33 11.21 2.39
CA HIS A 23 2.25 12.66 2.43
C HIS A 23 0.83 13.15 2.71
N GLU A 24 -0.16 12.61 1.99
CA GLU A 24 -1.57 12.96 2.22
C GLU A 24 -2.04 12.52 3.60
N PHE A 25 -1.57 11.37 4.08
CA PHE A 25 -1.87 10.88 5.42
C PHE A 25 -1.27 11.76 6.51
N GLN A 26 -0.03 12.22 6.35
CA GLN A 26 0.61 13.16 7.29
C GLN A 26 -0.05 14.54 7.27
N ALA A 27 -0.42 15.05 6.09
CA ALA A 27 -1.14 16.30 5.96
C ALA A 27 -2.53 16.22 6.60
N GLY A 28 -3.25 15.11 6.36
CA GLY A 28 -4.55 14.82 6.99
C GLY A 28 -4.44 14.67 8.51
N LEU A 29 -3.43 13.94 9.01
CA LEU A 29 -3.12 13.82 10.44
C LEU A 29 -2.85 15.18 11.08
N THR A 30 -2.04 16.02 10.42
CA THR A 30 -1.68 17.33 10.96
C THR A 30 -2.91 18.24 11.03
N ALA A 31 -3.75 18.23 9.99
CA ALA A 31 -5.01 18.98 9.98
C ALA A 31 -6.02 18.47 11.03
N ASP A 32 -6.11 17.15 11.20
CA ASP A 32 -7.00 16.51 12.18
C ASP A 32 -6.53 16.75 13.62
N ILE A 33 -5.22 16.71 13.89
CA ILE A 33 -4.64 17.06 15.20
C ILE A 33 -4.93 18.51 15.58
N ASP A 34 -4.79 19.42 14.62
CA ASP A 34 -5.05 20.86 14.83
C ASP A 34 -6.55 21.14 15.09
N GLN A 35 -7.44 20.35 14.48
CA GLN A 35 -8.90 20.45 14.70
C GLN A 35 -9.40 19.73 15.97
N THR A 36 -8.81 18.59 16.34
CA THR A 36 -9.31 17.72 17.42
C THR A 36 -8.57 17.89 18.75
N GLY A 37 -7.49 18.69 18.78
CA GLY A 37 -6.67 18.87 19.97
C GLY A 37 -5.90 17.61 20.38
N GLY A 38 -5.62 16.70 19.43
CA GLY A 38 -4.88 15.46 19.65
C GLY A 38 -5.73 14.22 19.94
N ALA A 39 -7.06 14.29 19.80
CA ALA A 39 -7.93 13.12 19.89
C ALA A 39 -8.02 12.42 18.52
N LEU A 40 -7.61 11.15 18.44
CA LEU A 40 -7.68 10.37 17.20
C LEU A 40 -9.13 10.29 16.68
N ASN A 41 -9.38 10.91 15.53
CA ASN A 41 -10.67 10.88 14.88
C ASN A 41 -11.06 9.42 14.50
N PRO A 42 -12.25 8.93 14.89
CA PRO A 42 -12.72 7.59 14.55
C PRO A 42 -12.67 7.28 13.05
N GLY A 43 -12.91 8.28 12.19
CA GLY A 43 -12.81 8.13 10.73
C GLY A 43 -11.39 7.81 10.27
N MET A 44 -10.39 8.40 10.93
CA MET A 44 -8.98 8.15 10.63
C MET A 44 -8.54 6.75 11.06
N ILE A 45 -9.04 6.25 12.20
CA ILE A 45 -8.85 4.85 12.61
C ILE A 45 -9.46 3.90 11.56
N GLY A 46 -10.67 4.20 11.07
CA GLY A 46 -11.31 3.43 10.00
C GLY A 46 -10.50 3.41 8.71
N ALA A 47 -9.94 4.55 8.32
CA ALA A 47 -9.07 4.66 7.15
C ALA A 47 -7.77 3.83 7.30
N ILE A 48 -7.12 3.88 8.47
CA ILE A 48 -5.93 3.08 8.77
C ILE A 48 -6.23 1.58 8.68
N VAL A 49 -7.32 1.11 9.29
CA VAL A 49 -7.72 -0.30 9.27
C VAL A 49 -8.01 -0.74 7.82
N THR A 50 -8.73 0.08 7.06
CA THR A 50 -9.06 -0.22 5.65
C THR A 50 -7.80 -0.28 4.78
N GLY A 51 -6.85 0.64 5.00
CA GLY A 51 -5.56 0.65 4.34
C GLY A 51 -4.73 -0.61 4.63
N LEU A 52 -4.66 -1.01 5.91
CA LEU A 52 -3.97 -2.24 6.33
C LEU A 52 -4.59 -3.49 5.69
N VAL A 53 -5.92 -3.63 5.73
CA VAL A 53 -6.61 -4.77 5.12
C VAL A 53 -6.32 -4.84 3.62
N SER A 54 -6.40 -3.70 2.92
CA SER A 54 -6.12 -3.63 1.48
C SER A 54 -4.66 -4.00 1.17
N PHE A 55 -3.71 -3.55 2.00
CA PHE A 55 -2.30 -3.87 1.87
C PHE A 55 -2.04 -5.38 2.04
N PHE A 56 -2.55 -5.99 3.12
CA PHE A 56 -2.38 -7.44 3.34
C PHE A 56 -3.04 -8.28 2.25
N TYR A 57 -4.22 -7.86 1.78
CA TYR A 57 -4.90 -8.53 0.67
C TYR A 57 -4.09 -8.46 -0.63
N GLY A 58 -3.50 -7.30 -0.95
CA GLY A 58 -2.60 -7.14 -2.08
C GLY A 58 -1.36 -8.06 -1.97
N LEU A 59 -0.77 -8.13 -0.78
CA LEU A 59 0.38 -9.01 -0.49
C LEU A 59 0.02 -10.49 -0.66
N PHE A 60 -1.16 -10.89 -0.20
CA PHE A 60 -1.68 -12.25 -0.38
C PHE A 60 -1.88 -12.60 -1.86
N LEU A 61 -2.48 -11.70 -2.64
CA LEU A 61 -2.65 -11.91 -4.08
C LEU A 61 -1.31 -12.03 -4.80
N LEU A 62 -0.33 -11.20 -4.42
CA LEU A 62 1.02 -11.25 -4.97
C LEU A 62 1.71 -12.58 -4.65
N TYR A 63 1.61 -13.04 -3.40
CA TYR A 63 2.12 -14.34 -2.98
C TYR A 63 1.47 -15.49 -3.77
N ARG A 64 0.15 -15.46 -3.91
CA ARG A 64 -0.59 -16.48 -4.68
C ARG A 64 -0.18 -16.49 -6.16
N HIS A 65 0.04 -15.33 -6.77
CA HIS A 65 0.55 -15.24 -8.13
C HIS A 65 1.96 -15.83 -8.25
N TYR A 66 2.83 -15.55 -7.27
CA TYR A 66 4.16 -16.14 -7.22
C TYR A 66 4.11 -17.66 -7.09
N GLU A 67 3.28 -18.21 -6.20
CA GLU A 67 3.12 -19.67 -6.06
C GLU A 67 2.61 -20.32 -7.34
N ASN A 68 1.58 -19.73 -7.98
CA ASN A 68 1.05 -20.25 -9.24
C ASN A 68 2.11 -20.29 -10.34
N TRP A 69 2.88 -19.20 -10.48
CA TRP A 69 3.99 -19.14 -11.43
C TRP A 69 5.09 -20.16 -11.10
N ARG A 70 5.44 -20.33 -9.82
CA ARG A 70 6.42 -21.32 -9.37
C ARG A 70 5.97 -22.74 -9.70
N ASN A 71 4.71 -23.08 -9.39
CA ASN A 71 4.14 -24.39 -9.65
C ASN A 71 4.06 -24.69 -11.15
N SER A 72 3.78 -23.69 -11.99
CA SER A 72 3.79 -23.85 -13.46
C SER A 72 5.18 -24.11 -14.08
N ARG A 73 6.27 -23.93 -13.33
CA ARG A 73 7.64 -24.23 -13.78
C ARG A 73 8.17 -25.57 -13.30
N HIS A 74 7.48 -26.21 -12.36
CA HIS A 74 7.83 -27.52 -11.81
C HIS A 74 6.92 -28.65 -12.31
N ALA A 75 5.95 -28.33 -13.18
CA ALA A 75 5.12 -29.27 -13.94
C ALA A 75 5.67 -29.38 -15.37
#